data_AF-A0A397BW56-F1
#
_entry.id   AF-A0A397BW56-F1
#
_cell.length_a   1.000
_cell.length_b   1.000
_cell.length_c   1.000
_cell.angle_alpha   90.00
_cell.angle_beta   90.00
_cell.angle_gamma   90.00
#
_symmetry.space_group_name_H-M   'P 1'
#
loop_
_entity.id
_entity.type
_entity.pdbx_description
1 polymer ?
#
loop_
_entity_poly.entity_id
_entity_poly.type
_entity_poly.pdbx_seq_one_letter_code
_entity_poly.pdbx_strand_id
1 'polypeptide(L)'
;MSNGWKCIAQPSNGAVTAVQLNSDDEVQCLGFNSRDCVYFHSMQDCHANLNPAKSVNPLVCGNMHKNLWGVSGYDSASHWCAAGRHHLGNLPAMSFLAKVDAHKVEVSVGAVATFILALVAFIAVRKYKKTDYQLVK
;
A
#
# COMPACT_ATOMS: atom_id res chain seq x y z
N MET A 1 14.72 22.05 -11.56
CA MET A 1 13.97 20.78 -11.43
C MET A 1 13.75 20.57 -9.95
N SER A 2 12.53 20.70 -9.44
CA SER A 2 12.27 20.44 -8.02
C SER A 2 12.21 18.92 -7.81
N ASN A 3 13.11 18.39 -6.98
CA ASN A 3 13.27 16.96 -6.71
C ASN A 3 12.10 16.32 -5.93
N GLY A 4 10.88 16.86 -6.00
CA GLY A 4 9.71 16.36 -5.27
C GLY A 4 9.72 16.56 -3.75
N TRP A 5 10.88 16.80 -3.14
CA TRP A 5 11.01 17.07 -1.70
C TRP A 5 10.29 18.35 -1.27
N LYS A 6 9.56 18.26 -0.15
CA LYS A 6 8.94 19.38 0.55
C LYS A 6 9.41 19.40 2.00
N CYS A 7 9.76 20.58 2.50
CA CYS A 7 10.13 20.77 3.90
C CYS A 7 8.89 20.79 4.78
N ILE A 8 8.93 20.10 5.92
CA ILE A 8 7.91 20.13 6.95
C ILE A 8 8.55 20.32 8.32
N ALA A 9 7.82 20.95 9.24
CA ALA A 9 8.15 20.92 10.65
C ALA A 9 7.36 19.80 11.33
N GLN A 10 8.03 18.97 12.14
CA GLN A 10 7.39 17.93 12.91
C GLN A 10 6.59 18.54 14.06
N PRO A 11 5.28 18.20 14.22
CA PRO A 11 4.45 18.79 15.25
C PRO A 11 4.92 18.53 16.69
N SER A 12 5.57 17.39 16.96
CA SER A 12 5.95 17.02 18.32
C SER A 12 7.10 17.84 18.92
N ASN A 13 8.02 18.34 18.10
CA ASN A 13 9.25 19.01 18.59
C ASN A 13 9.75 20.16 17.70
N GLY A 14 9.08 20.47 16.59
CA GLY A 14 9.48 21.52 15.66
C GLY A 14 10.68 21.20 14.78
N ALA A 15 11.24 19.98 14.85
CA ALA A 15 12.35 19.59 13.99
C ALA A 15 11.93 19.62 12.51
N VAL A 16 12.78 20.15 11.64
CA VAL A 16 12.48 20.29 10.21
C VAL A 16 13.12 19.16 9.43
N THR A 17 12.35 18.50 8.56
CA THR A 17 12.86 17.49 7.63
C THR A 17 12.26 17.69 6.24
N ALA A 18 12.96 17.25 5.21
CA ALA A 18 12.43 17.14 3.86
C ALA A 18 11.70 15.80 3.70
N VAL A 19 10.51 15.82 3.10
CA VAL A 19 9.69 14.64 2.83
C VAL A 19 9.20 14.63 1.39
N GLN A 20 8.91 13.44 0.86
CA GLN A 20 8.21 13.25 -0.41
C GLN A 20 7.38 11.96 -0.37
N LEU A 21 6.60 11.72 -1.43
CA LEU A 21 6.00 10.40 -1.69
C LEU A 21 6.97 9.55 -2.50
N ASN A 22 6.98 8.25 -2.24
CA ASN A 22 7.62 7.25 -3.10
C ASN A 22 6.65 6.76 -4.18
N SER A 23 7.04 5.74 -4.96
CA SER A 23 6.20 5.16 -6.03
C SER A 23 4.97 4.40 -5.54
N ASP A 24 4.90 4.07 -4.25
CA ASP A 24 3.77 3.40 -3.60
C ASP A 24 2.89 4.38 -2.81
N ASP A 25 3.05 5.69 -3.03
CA ASP A 25 2.38 6.78 -2.30
C ASP A 25 2.63 6.77 -0.78
N GLU A 26 3.74 6.15 -0.35
CA GLU A 26 4.19 6.18 1.04
C GLU A 26 5.11 7.37 1.29
N VAL A 27 4.94 7.99 2.48
CA VAL A 27 5.77 9.13 2.87
C VAL A 27 7.17 8.63 3.18
N GLN A 28 8.17 9.33 2.65
CA GLN A 28 9.57 9.08 2.96
C GLN A 28 10.28 10.39 3.29
N CYS A 29 11.25 10.34 4.21
CA CYS A 29 12.08 11.48 4.56
C CYS A 29 13.42 11.42 3.82
N LEU A 30 14.02 12.59 3.59
CA LEU A 30 15.36 12.68 3.03
C LEU A 30 16.34 11.99 3.99
N GLY A 31 17.09 11.03 3.48
CA GLY A 31 17.99 10.20 4.26
C GLY A 31 19.04 9.55 3.37
N PHE A 32 20.06 8.93 3.97
CA PHE A 32 21.19 8.36 3.22
C PHE A 32 21.49 6.91 3.58
N ASN A 33 20.66 6.26 4.41
CA ASN A 33 20.96 4.95 4.97
C ASN A 33 19.72 4.08 5.24
N SER A 34 18.56 4.40 4.66
CA SER A 34 17.31 3.66 4.90
C SER A 34 16.85 3.60 6.36
N ARG A 35 17.39 4.44 7.25
CA ARG A 35 17.12 4.33 8.70
C ARG A 35 16.86 5.68 9.36
N ASP A 36 17.61 6.69 8.97
CA ASP A 36 17.62 8.01 9.62
C ASP A 36 17.23 9.10 8.62
N CYS A 37 16.45 10.06 9.11
CA CYS A 37 16.12 11.29 8.39
C CYS A 37 17.20 12.35 8.60
N VAL A 38 17.38 13.20 7.60
CA VAL A 38 18.14 14.45 7.72
C VAL A 38 17.24 15.49 8.36
N TYR A 39 17.67 16.03 9.49
CA TYR A 39 17.02 17.15 10.16
C TYR A 39 17.79 18.44 9.92
N PHE A 40 17.05 19.53 9.69
CA PHE A 40 17.56 20.86 9.41
C PHE A 40 17.27 21.80 10.58
N HIS A 41 18.08 22.86 10.70
CA HIS A 41 17.90 23.85 11.77
C HIS A 41 16.69 24.76 11.55
N SER A 42 16.26 24.92 10.30
CA SER A 42 15.11 25.76 9.94
C SER A 42 14.49 25.34 8.60
N MET A 43 13.31 25.89 8.29
CA MET A 43 12.69 25.75 6.97
C MET A 43 13.55 26.33 5.84
N GLN A 44 14.26 27.43 6.11
CA GLN A 44 15.15 28.05 5.13
C GLN A 44 16.35 27.15 4.82
N ASP A 45 16.96 26.58 5.87
CA ASP A 45 18.06 25.63 5.75
C ASP A 45 17.65 24.37 4.99
N CYS A 46 16.46 23.83 5.28
CA CYS A 46 15.90 22.71 4.52
C CYS A 46 15.74 23.04 3.02
N HIS A 47 15.14 24.19 2.68
CA HIS A 47 14.97 24.58 1.28
C HIS A 47 16.29 24.79 0.53
N ALA A 48 17.34 25.25 1.22
CA ALA A 48 18.67 25.41 0.65
C ALA A 48 19.36 24.06 0.33
N ASN A 49 18.92 22.97 0.96
CA ASN A 49 19.62 21.68 0.96
C ASN A 49 18.81 20.51 0.35
N LEU A 50 17.76 20.78 -0.44
CA LEU A 50 16.93 19.74 -1.10
C LEU A 50 17.63 18.96 -2.24
N ASN A 51 18.87 19.31 -2.56
CA ASN A 51 19.65 18.72 -3.64
C ASN A 51 21.01 18.22 -3.09
N PRO A 52 21.04 17.18 -2.24
CA PRO A 52 22.30 16.69 -1.70
C PRO A 52 23.16 16.08 -2.81
N ALA A 53 24.47 16.31 -2.75
CA ALA A 53 25.43 15.69 -3.66
C ALA A 53 25.57 14.17 -3.46
N LYS A 54 25.22 13.68 -2.26
CA LYS A 54 25.25 12.26 -1.90
C LYS A 54 24.00 11.55 -2.42
N SER A 55 24.16 10.32 -2.88
CA SER A 55 23.05 9.44 -3.26
C SER A 55 22.07 9.28 -2.09
N VAL A 56 20.81 9.59 -2.36
CA VAL A 56 19.72 9.55 -1.38
C VAL A 56 19.24 8.11 -1.22
N ASN A 57 19.07 7.71 0.03
CA ASN A 57 18.50 6.42 0.43
C ASN A 57 17.51 6.65 1.59
N PRO A 58 16.24 7.01 1.26
CA PRO A 58 15.23 7.47 2.22
C PRO A 58 14.84 6.43 3.27
N LEU A 59 14.40 6.90 4.44
CA LEU A 59 13.56 6.11 5.34
C LEU A 59 12.10 6.28 4.92
N VAL A 60 11.42 5.16 4.65
CA VAL A 60 10.00 5.13 4.27
C VAL A 60 9.14 4.81 5.50
N CYS A 61 8.04 5.54 5.68
CA CYS A 61 7.01 5.26 6.67
C CYS A 61 6.28 3.93 6.38
N GLY A 62 5.29 3.57 7.21
CA GLY A 62 4.56 2.32 7.03
C GLY A 62 5.38 1.10 7.42
N ASN A 63 5.43 0.09 6.56
CA ASN A 63 6.04 -1.21 6.88
C ASN A 63 7.54 -1.13 7.16
N MET A 64 8.29 -0.32 6.40
CA MET A 64 9.73 -0.17 6.58
C MET A 64 10.05 0.44 7.95
N HIS A 65 9.41 1.56 8.30
CA HIS A 65 9.54 2.17 9.61
C HIS A 65 9.10 1.21 10.74
N LYS A 66 8.03 0.44 10.55
CA LYS A 66 7.56 -0.55 11.52
C LYS A 66 8.58 -1.64 11.78
N ASN A 67 9.23 -2.15 10.73
CA ASN A 67 10.26 -3.18 10.86
C ASN A 67 11.52 -2.65 11.57
N LEU A 68 11.86 -1.37 11.40
CA LEU A 68 13.06 -0.77 11.98
C LEU A 68 12.86 -0.25 13.40
N TRP A 69 11.69 0.31 13.70
CA TRP A 69 11.43 1.10 14.92
C TRP A 69 10.21 0.61 15.72
N GLY A 70 9.53 -0.46 15.27
CA GLY A 70 8.37 -1.05 15.95
C GLY A 70 7.03 -0.33 15.73
N VAL A 71 7.04 0.83 15.08
CA VAL A 71 5.85 1.65 14.77
C VAL A 71 5.84 2.04 13.30
N SER A 72 4.68 2.21 12.69
CA SER A 72 4.58 2.62 11.27
C SER A 72 4.95 4.09 11.04
N GLY A 73 4.99 4.88 12.12
CA GLY A 73 5.12 6.33 12.08
C GLY A 73 3.78 7.04 11.85
N TYR A 74 2.72 6.34 11.43
CA TYR A 74 1.35 6.88 11.32
C TYR A 74 0.52 6.69 12.58
N ASP A 75 1.03 5.93 13.55
CA ASP A 75 0.33 5.62 14.80
C ASP A 75 0.14 6.86 15.70
N SER A 76 0.86 7.96 15.42
CA SER A 76 0.72 9.24 16.12
C SER A 76 0.58 10.40 15.13
N ALA A 77 -0.44 11.23 15.33
CA ALA A 77 -0.69 12.43 14.52
C ALA A 77 0.42 13.48 14.65
N SER A 78 1.22 13.45 15.73
CA SER A 78 2.32 14.40 15.94
C SER A 78 3.64 13.97 15.32
N HIS A 79 3.71 12.76 14.75
CA HIS A 79 4.89 12.22 14.11
C HIS A 79 5.08 12.79 12.70
N TRP A 80 6.32 12.93 12.24
CA TRP A 80 6.63 13.51 10.94
C TRP A 80 6.03 12.72 9.76
N CYS A 81 5.83 11.40 9.90
CA CYS A 81 5.13 10.61 8.88
C CYS A 81 3.70 11.09 8.68
N ALA A 82 2.94 11.29 9.76
CA ALA A 82 1.56 11.77 9.71
C ALA A 82 1.49 13.22 9.19
N ALA A 83 2.38 14.09 9.68
CA ALA A 83 2.50 15.46 9.20
C ALA A 83 2.86 15.50 7.70
N GLY A 84 3.82 14.69 7.28
CA GLY A 84 4.24 14.55 5.89
C GLY A 84 3.09 14.09 5.01
N ARG A 85 2.30 13.11 5.46
CA ARG A 85 1.10 12.66 4.72
C ARG A 85 0.13 13.83 4.55
N HIS A 86 -0.22 14.54 5.62
CA HIS A 86 -1.10 15.71 5.55
C HIS A 86 -0.58 16.82 4.60
N HIS A 87 0.74 17.10 4.61
CA HIS A 87 1.34 18.15 3.78
C HIS A 87 1.58 17.76 2.31
N LEU A 88 1.88 16.49 2.04
CA LEU A 88 2.21 16.01 0.70
C LEU A 88 0.98 15.64 -0.10
N GLY A 89 -0.08 15.21 0.58
CA GLY A 89 -1.36 14.97 -0.04
C GLY A 89 -2.38 14.53 1.00
N ASN A 90 -3.51 15.25 1.06
CA ASN A 90 -4.80 14.61 1.25
C ASN A 90 -4.96 13.52 0.19
N LEU A 91 -4.26 12.39 0.36
CA LEU A 91 -4.48 11.21 -0.46
C LEU A 91 -5.93 10.84 -0.17
N PRO A 92 -6.86 10.98 -1.13
CA PRO A 92 -8.21 10.48 -0.91
C PRO A 92 -8.09 9.01 -0.56
N ALA A 93 -9.03 8.48 0.22
CA ALA A 93 -9.10 7.06 0.62
C ALA A 93 -9.04 6.05 -0.56
N MET A 94 -8.97 6.54 -1.80
CA MET A 94 -8.87 5.77 -3.03
C MET A 94 -7.46 5.30 -3.42
N SER A 95 -6.37 5.80 -2.83
CA SER A 95 -5.04 5.17 -3.08
C SER A 95 -4.96 3.76 -2.49
N PHE A 96 -5.78 3.47 -1.47
CA PHE A 96 -5.99 2.11 -0.95
C PHE A 96 -6.94 1.27 -1.83
N LEU A 97 -7.85 1.90 -2.58
CA LEU A 97 -8.78 1.21 -3.49
C LEU A 97 -8.17 0.90 -4.85
N ALA A 98 -7.19 1.68 -5.31
CA ALA A 98 -6.49 1.42 -6.58
C ALA A 98 -5.60 0.16 -6.52
N LYS A 99 -5.12 -0.25 -5.32
CA LYS A 99 -4.39 -1.52 -5.16
C LYS A 99 -5.32 -2.73 -5.02
N VAL A 100 -6.63 -2.50 -4.85
CA VAL A 100 -7.68 -3.52 -5.02
C VAL A 100 -8.26 -3.38 -6.43
N ASP A 101 -7.40 -3.27 -7.44
CA ASP A 101 -7.77 -3.82 -8.74
C ASP A 101 -8.01 -5.30 -8.48
N ALA A 102 -9.30 -5.62 -8.43
CA ALA A 102 -9.80 -6.97 -8.43
C ALA A 102 -8.90 -7.79 -9.36
N HIS A 103 -8.31 -8.86 -8.83
CA HIS A 103 -8.16 -10.06 -9.65
C HIS A 103 -9.57 -10.39 -10.12
N LYS A 104 -9.97 -9.78 -11.24
CA LYS A 104 -11.14 -10.15 -12.00
C LYS A 104 -10.79 -11.53 -12.49
N VAL A 105 -11.16 -12.53 -11.69
CA VAL A 105 -11.18 -13.91 -12.14
C VAL A 105 -12.25 -13.90 -13.23
N GLU A 106 -11.83 -13.69 -14.47
CA GLU A 106 -12.69 -13.85 -15.63
C GLU A 106 -12.95 -15.35 -15.76
N VAL A 107 -13.90 -15.84 -14.97
CA VAL A 107 -14.49 -17.14 -15.20
C VAL A 107 -15.20 -17.00 -16.54
N SER A 108 -14.60 -17.54 -17.60
CA SER A 108 -15.22 -17.52 -18.92
C SER A 108 -16.60 -18.18 -18.82
N VAL A 109 -17.59 -17.61 -19.49
CA VAL A 109 -18.97 -18.14 -19.51
C VAL A 109 -18.98 -19.62 -19.90
N GLY A 110 -18.01 -20.05 -20.70
CA GLY A 110 -17.78 -21.45 -21.06
C GLY A 110 -17.46 -22.38 -19.88
N ALA A 111 -16.70 -21.93 -18.88
CA ALA A 111 -16.36 -22.73 -17.70
C ALA A 111 -17.57 -22.93 -16.77
N VAL A 112 -18.47 -21.96 -16.70
CA VAL A 112 -19.70 -22.08 -15.90
C VAL A 112 -20.69 -23.05 -16.57
N ALA A 113 -20.85 -22.93 -17.89
CA ALA A 113 -21.74 -23.81 -18.65
C ALA A 113 -21.32 -25.29 -18.58
N THR A 114 -20.03 -25.59 -18.69
CA THR A 114 -19.52 -26.96 -18.60
C THR A 114 -19.71 -27.57 -17.20
N PHE A 115 -19.49 -26.79 -16.13
CA PHE A 115 -19.76 -27.25 -14.77
C PHE A 115 -21.24 -27.57 -14.53
N ILE A 116 -22.15 -26.72 -15.02
CA ILE A 116 -23.58 -26.95 -14.86
C ILE A 116 -24.01 -28.21 -15.62
N LEU A 117 -23.56 -28.38 -16.87
CA LEU A 117 -23.87 -29.59 -17.64
C LEU A 117 -23.34 -30.87 -16.97
N ALA A 118 -22.11 -30.82 -16.42
CA ALA A 118 -21.54 -31.94 -15.69
C ALA A 118 -22.32 -32.29 -14.42
N LEU A 119 -22.78 -31.29 -13.67
CA LEU A 119 -23.62 -31.50 -12.47
C LEU A 119 -24.98 -32.09 -12.83
N VAL A 120 -25.63 -31.59 -13.88
CA VAL A 120 -26.92 -32.13 -14.36
C VAL A 120 -26.75 -33.58 -14.80
N ALA A 121 -25.69 -33.89 -15.56
CA ALA A 121 -25.39 -35.26 -15.96
C ALA A 121 -25.13 -36.17 -14.75
N PHE A 122 -24.38 -35.69 -13.74
CA PHE A 122 -24.10 -36.46 -12.54
C PHE A 122 -25.36 -36.72 -11.70
N ILE A 123 -26.25 -35.73 -11.58
CA ILE A 123 -27.55 -35.88 -10.90
C ILE A 123 -28.44 -36.85 -11.70
N ALA A 124 -28.46 -36.76 -13.02
CA ALA A 124 -29.23 -37.67 -13.88
C ALA A 124 -28.72 -39.11 -13.76
N VAL A 125 -27.40 -39.34 -13.82
CA VAL A 125 -26.80 -40.66 -13.62
C VAL A 125 -27.05 -41.20 -12.22
N ARG A 126 -26.97 -40.36 -11.17
CA ARG A 126 -27.31 -40.78 -9.80
C ARG A 126 -28.79 -41.10 -9.63
N LYS A 127 -29.69 -40.31 -10.23
CA LYS A 127 -31.13 -40.62 -10.25
C LYS A 127 -31.39 -41.90 -11.02
N TYR A 128 -30.82 -42.05 -12.21
CA TYR A 128 -30.95 -43.26 -13.03
C TYR A 128 -30.47 -44.50 -12.28
N LYS A 129 -29.25 -44.46 -11.69
CA LYS A 129 -28.72 -45.53 -10.86
C LYS A 129 -29.63 -45.85 -9.67
N LYS A 130 -30.23 -44.83 -9.03
CA LYS A 130 -31.21 -45.02 -7.95
C LYS A 130 -32.51 -45.68 -8.43
N THR A 131 -32.97 -45.38 -9.65
CA THR A 131 -34.17 -45.96 -10.24
C THR A 131 -33.96 -47.39 -10.75
N ASP A 132 -32.75 -47.71 -11.25
CA ASP A 132 -32.34 -49.04 -11.72
C ASP A 132 -32.18 -50.06 -10.59
N TYR A 133 -32.01 -49.60 -9.33
CA TYR A 133 -32.27 -50.43 -8.15
C TYR A 133 -33.79 -50.62 -7.95
N GLN A 134 -34.48 -51.17 -8.93
CA GLN A 134 -35.72 -51.88 -8.64
C GLN A 134 -35.33 -53.16 -7.93
N LEU A 135 -35.71 -53.26 -6.65
CA LEU A 135 -35.69 -54.53 -5.92
C LEU A 135 -36.49 -55.54 -6.77
N VAL A 136 -35.79 -56.48 -7.38
CA VAL A 136 -36.39 -57.71 -7.91
C VAL A 136 -37.04 -58.38 -6.70
N LYS A 137 -38.37 -58.34 -6.66
CA LYS A 137 -39.18 -58.98 -5.63
C LYS A 137 -39.36 -60.45 -5.96
#